data_AF-A0A7W6DU66-F1
#
_entry.id   AF-A0A7W6DU66-F1
#
_cell.length_a   1.000
_cell.length_b   1.000
_cell.length_c   1.000
_cell.angle_alpha   90.00
_cell.angle_beta   90.00
_cell.angle_gamma   90.00
#
_symmetry.space_group_name_H-M   'P 1'
#
loop_
_entity.id
_entity.type
_entity.pdbx_description
1 polymer ?
#
loop_
_entity_poly.entity_id
_entity_poly.type
_entity_poly.pdbx_seq_one_letter_code
_entity_poly.pdbx_strand_id
1 'polypeptide(L)'
;MSKRTRTSGMKPRARIPQDRYLTFDQRATPPLRHFISPAIVFWEPCAGAYDLAAQIEAMGPRCVVASDITPGDERVFRVDALTVTREDLDSTGATHIISNTPWSRSILHRMITHFASMRPTWLLFDADWWMTKQAAPFLPMCQHIVAVGRLRWIPDTTQDGTTDCAWYLFDARHSDGPRAHGRLT
;
A
#
# COMPACT_ATOMS: atom_id res chain seq x y z
N MET A 1 7.24 -53.88 10.52
CA MET A 1 7.90 -52.58 10.80
C MET A 1 7.36 -51.53 9.84
N SER A 2 6.40 -50.73 10.28
CA SER A 2 5.71 -49.72 9.47
C SER A 2 6.47 -48.39 9.51
N LYS A 3 6.89 -47.88 8.35
CA LYS A 3 7.54 -46.58 8.20
C LYS A 3 6.47 -45.48 8.35
N ARG A 4 6.56 -44.68 9.42
CA ARG A 4 5.76 -43.46 9.58
C ARG A 4 6.28 -42.37 8.65
N THR A 5 5.53 -42.06 7.61
CA THR A 5 5.71 -40.87 6.77
C THR A 5 5.21 -39.66 7.56
N ARG A 6 6.10 -38.76 8.01
CA ARG A 6 5.71 -37.45 8.56
C ARG A 6 5.37 -36.53 7.39
N THR A 7 4.09 -36.39 7.08
CA THR A 7 3.57 -35.26 6.31
C THR A 7 3.75 -33.99 7.15
N SER A 8 4.76 -33.19 6.81
CA SER A 8 4.93 -31.83 7.32
C SER A 8 3.87 -30.94 6.68
N GLY A 9 2.69 -30.89 7.30
CA GLY A 9 1.69 -29.86 7.00
C GLY A 9 2.25 -28.50 7.40
N MET A 10 2.71 -27.72 6.41
CA MET A 10 3.07 -26.33 6.64
C MET A 10 1.78 -25.59 7.01
N LYS A 11 1.65 -25.21 8.29
CA LYS A 11 0.54 -24.37 8.75
C LYS A 11 0.58 -23.06 7.95
N PRO A 12 -0.56 -22.56 7.46
CA PRO A 12 -0.61 -21.20 6.92
C PRO A 12 -0.07 -20.26 7.97
N ARG A 13 0.91 -19.42 7.60
CA ARG A 13 1.41 -18.38 8.48
C ARG A 13 0.22 -17.50 8.84
N ALA A 14 -0.06 -17.34 10.14
CA ALA A 14 -1.08 -16.39 10.58
C ALA A 14 -0.75 -15.01 9.97
N ARG A 15 -1.75 -14.33 9.42
CA ARG A 15 -1.59 -12.96 8.90
C ARG A 15 -0.96 -12.12 10.00
N ILE A 16 0.07 -11.36 9.63
CA ILE A 16 0.79 -10.52 10.57
C ILE A 16 -0.22 -9.45 11.03
N PRO A 17 -0.24 -8.99 12.30
CA PRO A 17 -1.19 -7.96 12.75
C PRO A 17 -1.24 -6.71 11.84
N GLN A 18 -0.11 -6.38 11.21
CA GLN A 18 0.05 -5.33 10.19
C GLN A 18 -0.71 -5.59 8.88
N ASP A 19 -1.07 -6.84 8.56
CA ASP A 19 -1.83 -7.23 7.36
C ASP A 19 -3.36 -6.99 7.50
N ARG A 20 -3.79 -6.21 8.50
CA ARG A 20 -5.19 -5.72 8.62
C ARG A 20 -5.41 -4.34 8.00
N TYR A 21 -4.35 -3.64 7.56
CA TYR A 21 -4.39 -2.38 6.77
C TYR A 21 -5.14 -1.19 7.39
N LEU A 22 -5.54 -1.26 8.66
CA LEU A 22 -6.17 -0.13 9.35
C LEU A 22 -5.14 0.97 9.54
N THR A 23 -5.23 2.00 8.70
CA THR A 23 -4.27 3.10 8.67
C THR A 23 -4.90 4.31 9.33
N PHE A 24 -5.43 4.15 10.54
CA PHE A 24 -6.11 5.21 11.30
C PHE A 24 -5.15 6.28 11.85
N ASP A 25 -3.85 5.97 11.92
CA ASP A 25 -2.85 6.90 12.43
C ASP A 25 -2.64 8.06 11.46
N GLN A 26 -3.11 9.25 11.87
CA GLN A 26 -3.01 10.50 11.11
C GLN A 26 -1.59 10.92 10.75
N ARG A 27 -0.55 10.29 11.31
CA ARG A 27 0.84 10.52 10.92
C ARG A 27 1.19 9.89 9.56
N ALA A 28 0.33 9.03 8.99
CA ALA A 28 0.58 8.36 7.72
C ALA A 28 0.64 9.32 6.54
N THR A 29 -0.22 10.34 6.50
CA THR A 29 -0.46 11.17 5.32
C THR A 29 0.28 12.51 5.24
N PRO A 30 0.68 13.19 6.34
CA PRO A 30 1.35 14.49 6.26
C PRO A 30 2.59 14.52 5.36
N PRO A 31 3.50 13.52 5.39
CA PRO A 31 4.66 13.53 4.48
C PRO A 31 4.27 13.47 2.99
N LEU A 32 3.15 12.81 2.68
CA LEU A 32 2.66 12.63 1.31
C LEU A 32 2.13 13.93 0.71
N ARG A 33 1.62 14.86 1.53
CA ARG A 33 0.99 16.12 1.09
C ARG A 33 1.84 16.98 0.16
N HIS A 34 3.17 16.86 0.26
CA HIS A 34 4.12 17.63 -0.54
C HIS A 34 4.27 17.10 -1.97
N PHE A 35 3.78 15.88 -2.23
CA PHE A 35 3.96 15.17 -3.49
C PHE A 35 2.65 14.92 -4.23
N ILE A 36 1.51 15.17 -3.60
CA ILE A 36 0.19 14.94 -4.18
C ILE A 36 -0.52 16.27 -4.45
N SER A 37 -1.13 16.39 -5.62
CA SER A 37 -1.96 17.54 -5.98
C SER A 37 -3.40 17.31 -5.49
N PRO A 38 -4.11 18.35 -5.01
CA PRO A 38 -5.55 18.26 -4.73
C PRO A 38 -6.40 17.83 -5.94
N ALA A 39 -5.90 18.00 -7.17
CA ALA A 39 -6.58 17.54 -8.38
C ALA A 39 -6.53 16.02 -8.59
N ILE A 40 -5.77 15.28 -7.76
CA ILE A 40 -5.69 13.82 -7.86
C ILE A 40 -7.05 13.21 -7.52
N VAL A 41 -7.45 12.26 -8.36
CA VAL A 41 -8.58 11.37 -8.14
C VAL A 41 -8.03 9.95 -8.12
N PHE A 42 -8.32 9.18 -7.08
CA PHE A 42 -7.60 7.92 -6.85
C PHE A 42 -8.53 6.76 -6.52
N TRP A 43 -8.03 5.56 -6.84
CA TRP A 43 -8.54 4.30 -6.34
C TRP A 43 -7.71 3.84 -5.13
N GLU A 44 -8.39 3.43 -4.06
CA GLU A 44 -7.78 2.75 -2.91
C GLU A 44 -8.09 1.24 -2.95
N PRO A 45 -7.16 0.38 -3.42
CA PRO A 45 -7.38 -1.05 -3.63
C PRO A 45 -7.37 -1.93 -2.37
N CYS A 46 -6.91 -1.43 -1.23
CA CYS A 46 -6.82 -2.15 0.05
C CYS A 46 -7.35 -1.29 1.18
N ALA A 47 -8.57 -0.76 0.99
CA ALA A 47 -9.10 0.31 1.81
C ALA A 47 -9.50 -0.11 3.22
N GLY A 48 -9.67 -1.41 3.50
CA GLY A 48 -10.11 -1.89 4.81
C GLY A 48 -11.36 -1.17 5.31
N ALA A 49 -11.19 -0.30 6.32
CA ALA A 49 -12.23 0.52 6.94
C ALA A 49 -12.29 1.98 6.43
N TYR A 50 -11.69 2.27 5.28
CA TYR A 50 -11.67 3.60 4.62
C TYR A 50 -10.88 4.68 5.37
N ASP A 51 -10.08 4.32 6.39
CA ASP A 51 -9.34 5.28 7.21
C ASP A 51 -8.32 6.11 6.41
N LEU A 52 -7.60 5.46 5.49
CA LEU A 52 -6.57 6.11 4.68
C LEU A 52 -7.19 6.98 3.60
N ALA A 53 -8.20 6.49 2.86
CA ALA A 53 -8.97 7.33 1.93
C ALA A 53 -9.47 8.59 2.62
N ALA A 54 -10.13 8.47 3.77
CA ALA A 54 -10.66 9.64 4.50
C ALA A 54 -9.56 10.66 4.85
N GLN A 55 -8.39 10.20 5.27
CA GLN A 55 -7.27 11.09 5.57
C GLN A 55 -6.67 11.74 4.32
N ILE A 56 -6.60 11.02 3.20
CA ILE A 56 -6.15 11.57 1.93
C ILE A 56 -7.16 12.60 1.41
N GLU A 57 -8.45 12.32 1.52
CA GLU A 57 -9.51 13.24 1.13
C GLU A 57 -9.49 14.55 1.93
N ALA A 58 -9.18 14.46 3.23
CA ALA A 58 -8.98 15.65 4.07
C ALA A 58 -7.82 16.55 3.60
N MET A 59 -6.88 16.04 2.80
CA MET A 59 -5.80 16.83 2.20
C MET A 59 -6.17 17.44 0.83
N GLY A 60 -7.30 17.08 0.23
CA GLY A 60 -7.79 17.63 -1.03
C GLY A 60 -8.05 16.63 -2.17
N PRO A 61 -7.23 15.59 -2.41
CA PRO A 61 -7.52 14.57 -3.41
C PRO A 61 -8.87 13.88 -3.18
N ARG A 62 -9.43 13.21 -4.18
CA ARG A 62 -10.75 12.55 -4.05
C ARG A 62 -10.65 11.05 -4.30
N CYS A 63 -11.19 10.24 -3.38
CA CYS A 63 -11.32 8.82 -3.58
C CYS A 63 -12.52 8.56 -4.50
N VAL A 64 -12.29 8.06 -5.72
CA VAL A 64 -13.39 7.73 -6.65
C VAL A 64 -13.92 6.32 -6.42
N VAL A 65 -13.06 5.43 -5.95
CA VAL A 65 -13.38 4.04 -5.61
C VAL A 65 -12.50 3.62 -4.45
N ALA A 66 -13.09 2.96 -3.47
CA ALA A 66 -12.36 2.20 -2.46
C ALA A 66 -12.81 0.74 -2.54
N SER A 67 -11.85 -0.18 -2.46
CA SER A 67 -12.13 -1.61 -2.48
C SER A 67 -11.22 -2.37 -1.54
N ASP A 68 -11.66 -3.56 -1.14
CA ASP A 68 -10.86 -4.51 -0.37
C ASP A 68 -11.35 -5.93 -0.61
N ILE A 69 -10.51 -6.94 -0.42
CA ILE A 69 -10.94 -8.35 -0.46
C ILE A 69 -11.80 -8.70 0.77
N THR A 70 -11.62 -7.99 1.87
CA THR A 70 -12.38 -8.08 3.12
C THR A 70 -12.80 -6.67 3.60
N PRO A 71 -13.80 -6.04 2.96
CA PRO A 71 -14.26 -4.70 3.33
C PRO A 71 -14.67 -4.60 4.80
N GLY A 72 -14.27 -3.49 5.44
CA GLY A 72 -14.60 -3.14 6.82
C GLY A 72 -15.53 -1.93 6.95
N ASP A 73 -15.91 -1.31 5.83
CA ASP A 73 -16.77 -0.12 5.76
C ASP A 73 -17.72 -0.23 4.55
N GLU A 74 -18.92 0.36 4.63
CA GLU A 74 -19.94 0.30 3.58
C GLU A 74 -19.55 1.01 2.28
N ARG A 75 -18.62 1.97 2.36
CA ARG A 75 -18.06 2.69 1.20
C ARG A 75 -17.06 1.84 0.42
N VAL A 76 -16.64 0.69 0.97
CA VAL A 76 -15.58 -0.15 0.42
C VAL A 76 -16.18 -1.34 -0.32
N PHE A 77 -15.97 -1.40 -1.64
CA PHE A 77 -16.44 -2.51 -2.46
C PHE A 77 -15.62 -3.78 -2.22
N ARG A 78 -16.28 -4.95 -2.25
CA ARG A 78 -15.57 -6.24 -2.17
C ARG A 78 -14.94 -6.60 -3.52
N VAL A 79 -13.63 -6.47 -3.65
CA VAL A 79 -12.88 -6.75 -4.90
C VAL A 79 -11.52 -7.34 -4.57
N ASP A 80 -11.07 -8.35 -5.35
CA ASP A 80 -9.66 -8.71 -5.38
C ASP A 80 -8.92 -7.72 -6.29
N ALA A 81 -8.12 -6.84 -5.68
CA ALA A 81 -7.44 -5.79 -6.43
C ALA A 81 -6.50 -6.31 -7.53
N LEU A 82 -6.03 -7.57 -7.46
CA LEU A 82 -5.19 -8.15 -8.50
C LEU A 82 -5.97 -8.69 -9.71
N THR A 83 -7.30 -8.67 -9.68
CA THR A 83 -8.15 -9.02 -10.83
C THR A 83 -8.64 -7.78 -11.58
N VAL A 84 -8.42 -6.58 -11.05
CA VAL A 84 -8.86 -5.32 -11.67
C VAL A 84 -8.00 -5.04 -12.90
N THR A 85 -8.64 -4.78 -14.03
CA THR A 85 -7.94 -4.45 -15.27
C THR A 85 -7.76 -2.94 -15.43
N ARG A 86 -6.93 -2.54 -16.41
CA ARG A 86 -6.82 -1.12 -16.79
C ARG A 86 -8.16 -0.55 -17.23
N GLU A 87 -8.96 -1.31 -17.98
CA GLU A 87 -10.26 -0.88 -18.49
C GLU A 87 -11.25 -0.63 -17.33
N ASP A 88 -11.27 -1.54 -16.35
CA ASP A 88 -12.05 -1.34 -15.12
C ASP A 88 -11.65 -0.04 -14.43
N LEU A 89 -10.34 0.21 -14.28
CA LEU A 89 -9.84 1.42 -13.64
C LEU A 89 -10.13 2.69 -14.46
N ASP A 90 -10.01 2.63 -15.78
CA ASP A 90 -10.33 3.74 -16.70
C ASP A 90 -11.80 4.15 -16.55
N SER A 91 -12.71 3.19 -16.36
CA SER A 91 -14.16 3.45 -16.15
C SER A 91 -14.47 4.26 -14.89
N THR A 92 -13.58 4.24 -13.89
CA THR A 92 -13.73 5.00 -12.64
C THR A 92 -13.29 6.45 -12.74
N GLY A 93 -12.50 6.78 -13.77
CA GLY A 93 -11.82 8.08 -13.88
C GLY A 93 -10.62 8.27 -12.94
N ALA A 94 -10.18 7.24 -12.21
CA ALA A 94 -9.00 7.32 -11.35
C ALA A 94 -7.73 7.65 -12.16
N THR A 95 -7.00 8.66 -11.70
CA THR A 95 -5.71 9.07 -12.27
C THR A 95 -4.53 8.45 -11.51
N HIS A 96 -4.74 8.06 -10.25
CA HIS A 96 -3.74 7.49 -9.37
C HIS A 96 -4.29 6.28 -8.60
N ILE A 97 -3.38 5.46 -8.11
CA ILE A 97 -3.67 4.42 -7.11
C ILE A 97 -2.94 4.82 -5.83
N ILE A 98 -3.63 4.85 -4.70
CA ILE A 98 -3.01 5.21 -3.40
C ILE A 98 -3.54 4.23 -2.35
N SER A 99 -2.64 3.54 -1.64
CA SER A 99 -3.06 2.50 -0.68
C SER A 99 -1.98 2.18 0.36
N ASN A 100 -2.41 1.63 1.50
CA ASN A 100 -1.58 0.79 2.35
C ASN A 100 -1.84 -0.68 1.97
N THR A 101 -0.86 -1.38 1.42
CA THR A 101 -1.02 -2.75 0.91
C THR A 101 -0.57 -3.80 1.92
N PRO A 102 -0.89 -5.09 1.69
CA PRO A 102 -0.17 -6.23 2.26
C PRO A 102 1.35 -6.09 2.25
N TRP A 103 2.02 -6.24 3.40
CA TRP A 103 3.48 -6.14 3.49
C TRP A 103 4.19 -7.46 3.17
N SER A 104 3.45 -8.58 3.16
CA SER A 104 3.98 -9.86 2.70
C SER A 104 4.54 -9.75 1.28
N ARG A 105 5.84 -10.03 1.12
CA ARG A 105 6.59 -9.69 -0.12
C ARG A 105 6.00 -10.30 -1.38
N SER A 106 5.52 -11.54 -1.32
CA SER A 106 4.94 -12.20 -2.49
C SER A 106 3.69 -11.51 -3.04
N ILE A 107 2.88 -10.90 -2.17
CA ILE A 107 1.69 -10.16 -2.57
C ILE A 107 2.01 -8.69 -2.86
N LEU A 108 2.85 -8.05 -2.03
CA LEU A 108 3.32 -6.69 -2.23
C LEU A 108 3.95 -6.51 -3.62
N HIS A 109 4.87 -7.40 -4.00
CA HIS A 109 5.57 -7.32 -5.29
C HIS A 109 4.63 -7.50 -6.48
N ARG A 110 3.62 -8.37 -6.37
CA ARG A 110 2.58 -8.51 -7.40
C ARG A 110 1.77 -7.23 -7.53
N MET A 111 1.40 -6.63 -6.40
CA MET A 111 0.66 -5.36 -6.35
C MET A 111 1.47 -4.21 -6.94
N ILE A 112 2.76 -4.08 -6.61
CA ILE A 112 3.65 -3.06 -7.20
C ILE A 112 3.61 -3.16 -8.73
N THR A 113 3.92 -4.33 -9.30
CA THR A 113 3.97 -4.48 -10.77
C THR A 113 2.60 -4.26 -11.41
N HIS A 114 1.54 -4.83 -10.82
CA HIS A 114 0.19 -4.74 -11.36
C HIS A 114 -0.33 -3.30 -11.38
N PHE A 115 -0.25 -2.60 -10.24
CA PHE A 115 -0.75 -1.23 -10.11
C PHE A 115 0.10 -0.23 -10.89
N ALA A 116 1.44 -0.31 -10.78
CA ALA A 116 2.35 0.60 -11.49
C ALA A 116 2.25 0.46 -13.01
N SER A 117 1.84 -0.71 -13.52
CA SER A 117 1.53 -0.87 -14.92
C SER A 117 0.33 0.00 -15.33
N MET A 118 -0.66 0.16 -14.46
CA MET A 118 -1.93 0.83 -14.78
C MET A 118 -1.86 2.35 -14.58
N ARG A 119 -1.34 2.81 -13.44
CA ARG A 119 -1.30 4.23 -13.04
C ARG A 119 -0.09 4.53 -12.15
N PRO A 120 0.31 5.80 -12.02
CA PRO A 120 1.16 6.24 -10.92
C PRO A 120 0.56 5.77 -9.58
N THR A 121 1.34 5.03 -8.80
CA THR A 121 0.87 4.28 -7.64
C THR A 121 1.68 4.64 -6.40
N TRP A 122 1.01 5.17 -5.38
CA TRP A 122 1.58 5.42 -4.05
C TRP A 122 1.25 4.27 -3.09
N LEU A 123 2.28 3.60 -2.57
CA LEU A 123 2.12 2.51 -1.60
C LEU A 123 2.86 2.82 -0.29
N LEU A 124 2.21 2.55 0.84
CA LEU A 124 2.80 2.67 2.18
C LEU A 124 3.26 1.30 2.68
N PHE A 125 4.56 1.14 2.97
CA PHE A 125 5.12 -0.06 3.60
C PHE A 125 6.49 0.21 4.23
N ASP A 126 7.21 -0.85 4.65
CA ASP A 126 8.49 -0.75 5.37
C ASP A 126 9.49 0.19 4.68
N ALA A 127 10.03 1.15 5.44
CA ALA A 127 10.94 2.18 4.95
C ALA A 127 12.30 1.63 4.49
N ASP A 128 12.71 0.46 4.98
CA ASP A 128 13.98 -0.17 4.65
C ASP A 128 13.92 -1.07 3.42
N TRP A 129 12.72 -1.29 2.86
CA TRP A 129 12.49 -2.26 1.80
C TRP A 129 13.38 -2.02 0.56
N TRP A 130 13.56 -0.75 0.17
CA TRP A 130 14.34 -0.38 -1.02
C TRP A 130 15.82 -0.75 -0.92
N MET A 131 16.34 -0.99 0.29
CA MET A 131 17.72 -1.42 0.51
C MET A 131 17.89 -2.95 0.38
N THR A 132 16.80 -3.69 0.20
CA THR A 132 16.86 -5.15 0.10
C THR A 132 17.20 -5.61 -1.33
N LYS A 133 17.83 -6.78 -1.45
CA LYS A 133 18.06 -7.42 -2.76
C LYS A 133 16.77 -7.68 -3.54
N GLN A 134 15.65 -7.86 -2.83
CA GLN A 134 14.36 -8.13 -3.44
C GLN A 134 13.71 -6.88 -4.05
N ALA A 135 14.10 -5.69 -3.62
CA ALA A 135 13.58 -4.44 -4.19
C ALA A 135 14.23 -4.10 -5.53
N ALA A 136 15.46 -4.58 -5.80
CA ALA A 136 16.24 -4.22 -6.97
C ALA A 136 15.48 -4.25 -8.32
N PRO A 137 14.61 -5.24 -8.61
CA PRO A 137 13.84 -5.25 -9.87
C PRO A 137 12.80 -4.14 -10.01
N PHE A 138 12.35 -3.56 -8.89
CA PHE A 138 11.27 -2.58 -8.83
C PHE A 138 11.79 -1.14 -8.72
N LEU A 139 13.03 -0.95 -8.25
CA LEU A 139 13.61 0.38 -8.07
C LEU A 139 13.64 1.21 -9.35
N PRO A 140 13.93 0.68 -10.56
CA PRO A 140 13.93 1.50 -11.78
C PRO A 140 12.61 2.26 -12.00
N MET A 141 11.46 1.64 -11.66
CA MET A 141 10.14 2.27 -11.80
C MET A 141 9.66 3.01 -10.54
N CYS A 142 10.46 3.03 -9.48
CA CYS A 142 10.17 3.81 -8.27
C CYS A 142 10.69 5.24 -8.45
N GLN A 143 9.80 6.23 -8.43
CA GLN A 143 10.15 7.64 -8.61
C GLN A 143 10.54 8.32 -7.30
N HIS A 144 9.79 8.07 -6.23
CA HIS A 144 9.93 8.74 -4.94
C HIS A 144 9.87 7.74 -3.79
N ILE A 145 10.69 7.98 -2.76
CA ILE A 145 10.62 7.32 -1.46
C ILE A 145 10.50 8.42 -0.42
N VAL A 146 9.41 8.45 0.33
CA VAL A 146 9.10 9.52 1.30
C VAL A 146 8.99 8.93 2.70
N ALA A 147 9.93 9.26 3.57
CA ALA A 147 9.96 8.74 4.93
C ALA A 147 8.76 9.24 5.76
N VAL A 148 8.12 8.34 6.49
CA VAL A 148 7.04 8.64 7.45
C VAL A 148 7.50 8.42 8.88
N GLY A 149 8.21 7.30 9.12
CA GLY A 149 8.57 6.82 10.45
C GLY A 149 7.55 5.82 11.00
N ARG A 150 7.54 5.61 12.32
CA ARG A 150 6.67 4.62 12.96
C ARG A 150 5.22 5.09 13.04
N LEU A 151 4.32 4.18 12.73
CA LEU A 151 2.86 4.36 12.81
C LEU A 151 2.28 3.43 13.87
N ARG A 152 1.12 3.79 14.41
CA ARG A 152 0.29 2.94 15.28
C ARG A 152 -0.61 2.08 14.42
N TRP A 153 -0.68 0.80 14.80
CA TRP A 153 -1.50 -0.21 14.11
C TRP A 153 -2.62 -0.76 15.00
N ILE A 154 -2.58 -0.47 16.30
CA ILE A 154 -3.57 -0.93 17.27
C ILE A 154 -4.28 0.31 17.83
N PRO A 155 -5.58 0.48 17.54
CA PRO A 155 -6.39 1.55 18.12
C PRO A 155 -6.31 1.57 19.64
N ASP A 156 -6.48 2.75 20.24
CA ASP A 156 -6.50 2.97 21.68
C ASP A 156 -5.21 2.57 22.44
N THR A 157 -4.09 2.46 21.71
CA THR A 157 -2.76 2.26 22.30
C THR A 157 -1.86 3.46 22.06
N THR A 158 -0.89 3.65 22.97
CA THR A 158 0.21 4.61 22.80
C THR A 158 1.45 3.97 22.15
N GLN A 159 1.38 2.67 21.83
CA GLN A 159 2.50 1.91 21.30
C GLN A 159 2.57 2.07 19.78
N ASP A 160 3.65 2.69 19.32
CA ASP A 160 3.97 2.74 17.90
C ASP A 160 4.47 1.35 17.43
N GLY A 161 4.25 1.03 16.17
CA GLY A 161 4.81 -0.16 15.53
C GLY A 161 6.34 -0.15 15.59
N THR A 162 6.95 -1.32 15.53
CA THR A 162 8.41 -1.47 15.63
C THR A 162 9.15 -1.11 14.34
N THR A 163 8.43 -0.98 13.23
CA THR A 163 9.00 -0.77 11.90
C THR A 163 8.66 0.61 11.39
N ASP A 164 9.66 1.28 10.81
CA ASP A 164 9.48 2.55 10.12
C ASP A 164 8.79 2.36 8.77
N CYS A 165 7.93 3.31 8.40
CA CYS A 165 7.18 3.29 7.14
C CYS A 165 7.67 4.38 6.19
N ALA A 166 7.51 4.13 4.89
CA ALA A 166 7.68 5.11 3.84
C ALA A 166 6.62 4.96 2.75
N TRP A 167 6.31 6.08 2.09
CA TRP A 167 5.55 6.08 0.86
C TRP A 167 6.47 5.87 -0.34
N TYR A 168 6.03 5.03 -1.27
CA TYR A 168 6.72 4.72 -2.51
C TYR A 168 5.85 5.07 -3.70
N LEU A 169 6.32 5.93 -4.60
CA LEU A 169 5.66 6.19 -5.88
C LEU A 169 6.25 5.29 -6.96
N PHE A 170 5.42 4.43 -7.55
CA PHE A 170 5.78 3.58 -8.69
C PHE A 170 5.02 4.00 -9.95
N ASP A 171 5.70 3.95 -11.09
CA ASP A 171 5.10 4.11 -12.42
C ASP A 171 5.93 3.29 -13.41
N ALA A 172 5.32 2.34 -14.12
CA ALA A 172 6.04 1.49 -15.07
C ALA A 172 6.66 2.27 -16.25
N ARG A 173 6.28 3.53 -16.46
CA ARG A 173 6.86 4.44 -17.46
C ARG A 173 8.12 5.14 -16.96
N HIS A 174 8.44 5.03 -15.66
CA HIS A 174 9.65 5.56 -15.04
C HIS A 174 10.79 4.55 -15.11
N SER A 175 12.02 5.04 -15.27
CA SER A 175 13.22 4.20 -15.33
C SER A 175 14.44 4.73 -14.57
N ASP A 176 14.38 5.95 -14.02
CA ASP A 176 15.58 6.61 -13.45
C ASP A 176 15.90 6.18 -12.02
N GLY A 177 15.01 5.42 -11.40
CA GLY A 177 15.12 5.08 -9.99
C GLY A 177 14.65 6.19 -9.03
N PRO A 178 14.69 5.91 -7.72
CA PRO A 178 14.00 6.73 -6.74
C PRO A 178 14.80 7.95 -6.29
N ARG A 179 14.10 9.04 -6.01
CA ARG A 179 14.57 10.15 -5.17
C ARG A 179 14.08 9.93 -3.74
N ALA A 180 15.00 9.85 -2.78
CA ALA A 180 14.67 9.66 -1.37
C ALA A 180 14.50 11.01 -0.65
N HIS A 181 13.44 11.09 0.17
CA HIS A 181 13.06 12.28 0.93
C HIS A 181 12.99 11.93 2.41
N GLY A 182 13.60 12.78 3.25
CA GLY A 182 13.46 12.69 4.70
C GLY A 182 12.02 12.93 5.16
N ARG A 183 11.77 12.80 6.46
CA ARG A 183 10.44 13.05 7.01
C ARG A 183 10.08 14.53 6.87
N LEU A 184 9.09 14.81 6.03
CA LEU A 184 8.48 16.14 5.89
C LEU A 184 7.30 16.25 6.87
N THR A 185 7.16 17.41 7.51
CA THR A 185 6.12 17.70 8.52
C THR A 185 5.29 18.89 8.09
#